data_AF-A0A970X8T6-F1
#
_entry.id   AF-A0A970X8T6-F1
#
_cell.length_a   1.000
_cell.length_b   1.000
_cell.length_c   1.000
_cell.angle_alpha   90.00
_cell.angle_beta   90.00
_cell.angle_gamma   90.00
#
_symmetry.space_group_name_H-M   'P 1'
#
loop_
_entity.id
_entity.type
_entity.pdbx_description
1 polymer ?
#
loop_
_entity_poly.entity_id
_entity_poly.type
_entity_poly.pdbx_seq_one_letter_code
_entity_poly.pdbx_strand_id
1 'polypeptide(L)'
;MTRRCRRRDDGRPAPVEAPKAAETMVTEVAKAYYPLAVAAADHARTRAQAGYTIASAVAAALVAAGIFADFAELPAVVQGLGFAALLGWLAAALGFMVAVSRRRPTPQEDEDPTSPQENVGALAFVRDVMGDAKQERAAVERWLAIATGAVGVAMALTLLTVGGILLQDSPDPKRAATVTLTADGAAAFAASCDETRRAVRGRLDPGDLGDAFVPVEVAAGVCGSDEVDLRLRRKDVATVAIAKPSSAD
;
A
#
# COMPACT_ATOMS: atom_id res chain seq x y z
N MET A 1 -82.49 52.21 34.61
CA MET A 1 -82.22 51.97 33.17
C MET A 1 -80.76 51.57 33.01
N THR A 2 -80.46 50.26 33.03
CA THR A 2 -79.10 49.71 32.90
C THR A 2 -78.92 49.14 31.50
N ARG A 3 -78.15 49.85 30.66
CA ARG A 3 -77.80 49.39 29.31
C ARG A 3 -76.82 48.22 29.41
N ARG A 4 -77.28 47.01 29.10
CA ARG A 4 -76.40 45.84 28.91
C ARG A 4 -75.69 45.98 27.56
N CYS A 5 -74.39 46.23 27.58
CA CYS A 5 -73.54 46.11 26.40
C CYS A 5 -73.46 44.63 25.99
N ARG A 6 -74.08 44.30 24.87
CA ARG A 6 -74.02 42.97 24.25
C ARG A 6 -72.64 42.85 23.59
N ARG A 7 -71.72 42.16 24.26
CA ARG A 7 -70.38 41.83 23.74
C ARG A 7 -70.56 40.99 22.48
N ARG A 8 -70.11 41.50 21.33
CA ARG A 8 -70.14 40.81 20.04
C ARG A 8 -69.02 39.77 20.09
N ASP A 9 -69.39 38.49 20.11
CA ASP A 9 -68.44 37.40 19.86
C ASP A 9 -68.01 37.51 18.39
N ASP A 10 -66.88 38.17 18.16
CA ASP A 10 -66.16 38.09 16.90
C ASP A 10 -65.66 36.65 16.82
N GLY A 11 -66.26 35.83 15.96
CA GLY A 11 -65.90 34.42 15.75
C GLY A 11 -64.46 34.23 15.26
N ARG A 12 -63.47 34.52 16.12
CA ARG A 12 -62.10 34.10 15.92
C ARG A 12 -62.10 32.58 15.98
N PRO A 13 -61.62 31.88 14.94
CA PRO A 13 -61.42 30.45 15.01
C PRO A 13 -60.52 30.17 16.22
N ALA A 14 -60.87 29.13 16.99
CA ALA A 14 -60.06 28.67 18.11
C ALA A 14 -58.60 28.51 17.65
N PRO A 15 -57.61 28.87 18.48
CA PRO A 15 -56.20 28.67 18.14
C PRO A 15 -56.01 27.20 17.78
N VAL A 16 -55.64 26.95 16.52
CA VAL A 16 -55.45 25.61 15.97
C VAL A 16 -54.39 24.91 16.82
N GLU A 17 -54.69 23.71 17.34
CA GLU A 17 -53.76 22.81 18.06
C GLU A 17 -52.61 22.28 17.18
N ALA A 18 -52.13 23.09 16.23
CA ALA A 18 -51.05 22.79 15.30
C ALA A 18 -49.65 22.54 15.92
N PRO A 19 -49.23 23.12 17.07
CA PRO A 19 -47.84 23.00 17.50
C PRO A 19 -47.46 21.58 17.96
N LYS A 20 -48.38 20.83 18.59
CA LYS A 20 -48.08 19.50 19.14
C LYS A 20 -47.93 18.41 18.07
N ALA A 21 -48.71 18.50 16.99
CA ALA A 21 -48.66 17.53 15.90
C ALA A 21 -47.32 17.63 15.12
N ALA A 22 -46.85 18.86 14.89
CA ALA A 22 -45.57 19.11 14.22
C ALA A 22 -44.39 18.58 15.04
N GLU A 23 -44.38 18.82 16.36
CA GLU A 23 -43.34 18.31 17.26
C GLU A 23 -43.29 16.78 17.28
N THR A 24 -44.45 16.12 17.36
CA THR A 24 -44.55 14.65 17.34
C THR A 24 -44.00 14.08 16.04
N MET A 25 -44.32 14.68 14.88
CA MET A 25 -43.77 14.24 13.60
C MET A 25 -42.25 14.41 13.54
N VAL A 26 -41.71 15.55 14.00
CA VAL A 26 -40.27 15.80 14.01
C VAL A 26 -39.55 14.78 14.89
N THR A 27 -40.11 14.45 16.07
CA THR A 27 -39.53 13.42 16.95
C THR A 27 -39.55 12.03 16.30
N GLU A 28 -40.65 11.62 15.69
CA GLU A 28 -40.73 10.30 15.05
C GLU A 28 -39.84 10.20 13.80
N VAL A 29 -39.73 11.28 13.01
CA VAL A 29 -38.76 11.37 11.91
C VAL A 29 -37.33 11.33 12.45
N ALA A 30 -37.01 12.07 13.51
CA ALA A 30 -35.69 12.03 14.12
C ALA A 30 -35.36 10.62 14.61
N LYS A 31 -36.26 9.93 15.31
CA LYS A 31 -36.07 8.54 15.74
C LYS A 31 -35.86 7.57 14.58
N ALA A 32 -36.60 7.74 13.48
CA ALA A 32 -36.49 6.87 12.32
C ALA A 32 -35.17 7.08 11.54
N TYR A 33 -34.73 8.32 11.37
CA TYR A 33 -33.59 8.66 10.51
C TYR A 33 -32.27 8.84 11.24
N TYR A 34 -32.27 9.13 12.55
CA TYR A 34 -31.04 9.32 13.32
C TYR A 34 -30.14 8.07 13.34
N PRO A 35 -30.63 6.83 13.58
CA PRO A 35 -29.78 5.64 13.53
C PRO A 35 -29.15 5.41 12.15
N LEU A 36 -29.87 5.73 11.06
CA LEU A 36 -29.33 5.63 9.70
C LEU A 36 -28.21 6.64 9.45
N ALA A 37 -28.35 7.86 9.97
CA ALA A 37 -27.32 8.89 9.86
C ALA A 37 -26.04 8.50 10.62
N VAL A 38 -26.18 7.98 11.85
CA VAL A 38 -25.05 7.51 12.66
C VAL A 38 -24.39 6.28 12.02
N ALA A 39 -25.17 5.29 11.56
CA ALA A 39 -24.66 4.08 10.93
C ALA A 39 -23.87 4.38 9.64
N ALA A 40 -24.26 5.40 8.86
CA ALA A 40 -23.54 5.79 7.65
C ALA A 40 -22.09 6.23 7.95
N ALA A 41 -21.88 6.96 9.06
CA ALA A 41 -20.55 7.39 9.49
C ALA A 41 -19.70 6.20 9.95
N ASP A 42 -20.28 5.27 10.71
CA ASP A 42 -19.58 4.07 11.17
C ASP A 42 -19.19 3.15 10.01
N HIS A 43 -20.07 2.97 9.01
CA HIS A 43 -19.73 2.23 7.79
C HIS A 43 -18.55 2.83 7.01
N ALA A 44 -18.39 4.16 7.01
CA ALA A 44 -17.25 4.82 6.39
C ALA A 44 -15.96 4.55 7.18
N ARG A 45 -16.02 4.59 8.51
CA ARG A 45 -14.89 4.27 9.39
C ARG A 45 -14.45 2.82 9.28
N THR A 46 -15.38 1.86 9.29
CA THR A 46 -15.05 0.44 9.12
C THR A 46 -14.33 0.19 7.79
N ARG A 47 -14.78 0.83 6.70
CA ARG A 47 -14.11 0.75 5.39
C ARG A 47 -12.71 1.34 5.42
N ALA A 48 -12.52 2.49 6.06
CA ALA A 48 -11.21 3.10 6.19
C ALA A 48 -10.25 2.28 7.07
N GLN A 49 -10.74 1.66 8.15
CA GLN A 49 -9.97 0.73 8.98
C GLN A 49 -9.50 -0.49 8.18
N ALA A 50 -10.40 -1.12 7.42
CA ALA A 50 -10.05 -2.23 6.55
C ALA A 50 -9.01 -1.82 5.49
N GLY A 51 -9.20 -0.64 4.86
CA GLY A 51 -8.24 -0.08 3.89
C GLY A 51 -6.86 0.17 4.49
N TYR A 52 -6.80 0.71 5.71
CA TYR A 52 -5.54 0.90 6.45
C TYR A 52 -4.81 -0.42 6.72
N THR A 53 -5.51 -1.44 7.22
CA THR A 53 -4.91 -2.76 7.49
C THR A 53 -4.32 -3.39 6.23
N ILE A 54 -5.04 -3.31 5.10
CA ILE A 54 -4.54 -3.83 3.81
C ILE A 54 -3.31 -3.04 3.35
N ALA A 55 -3.40 -1.71 3.31
CA ALA A 55 -2.32 -0.86 2.81
C ALA A 55 -1.03 -1.02 3.64
N SER A 56 -1.16 -1.09 4.98
CA SER A 56 -0.03 -1.31 5.89
C SER A 56 0.58 -2.71 5.74
N ALA A 57 -0.23 -3.75 5.57
CA ALA A 57 0.26 -5.11 5.30
C ALA A 57 1.06 -5.18 3.99
N VAL A 58 0.57 -4.53 2.92
CA VAL A 58 1.29 -4.47 1.65
C VAL A 58 2.59 -3.68 1.78
N ALA A 59 2.57 -2.52 2.46
CA ALA A 59 3.79 -1.75 2.72
C ALA A 59 4.84 -2.58 3.49
N ALA A 60 4.41 -3.31 4.53
CA ALA A 60 5.29 -4.19 5.29
C ALA A 60 5.86 -5.33 4.42
N ALA A 61 5.04 -5.93 3.56
CA ALA A 61 5.48 -6.97 2.62
C ALA A 61 6.51 -6.42 1.62
N LEU A 62 6.33 -5.20 1.11
CA LEU A 62 7.30 -4.55 0.22
C LEU A 62 8.61 -4.25 0.91
N VAL A 63 8.58 -3.78 2.17
CA VAL A 63 9.81 -3.58 2.96
C VAL A 63 10.52 -4.91 3.19
N ALA A 64 9.79 -5.96 3.58
CA ALA A 64 10.36 -7.29 3.75
C ALA A 64 10.98 -7.81 2.45
N ALA A 65 10.26 -7.72 1.32
CA ALA A 65 10.78 -8.09 0.01
C ALA A 65 12.03 -7.27 -0.36
N GLY A 66 12.05 -5.98 -0.03
CA GLY A 66 13.20 -5.09 -0.24
C GLY A 66 14.45 -5.49 0.56
N ILE A 67 14.27 -6.08 1.75
CA ILE A 67 15.38 -6.57 2.58
C ILE A 67 15.93 -7.90 2.05
N PHE A 68 15.08 -8.74 1.47
CA PHE A 68 15.47 -10.08 1.01
C PHE A 68 15.85 -10.17 -0.46
N ALA A 69 15.38 -9.26 -1.30
CA ALA A 69 15.81 -9.17 -2.68
C ALA A 69 17.04 -8.25 -2.76
N ASP A 70 18.02 -8.63 -3.59
CA ASP A 70 19.16 -7.77 -3.96
C ASP A 70 18.69 -6.61 -4.84
N PHE A 71 17.84 -5.73 -4.29
CA PHE A 71 17.31 -4.55 -4.95
C PHE A 71 18.43 -3.63 -5.45
N ALA A 72 19.59 -3.66 -4.79
CA ALA A 72 20.78 -2.92 -5.18
C ALA A 72 21.30 -3.32 -6.56
N GLU A 73 21.07 -4.56 -7.00
CA GLU A 73 21.50 -5.07 -8.31
C GLU A 73 20.47 -4.81 -9.42
N LEU A 74 19.23 -4.47 -9.06
CA LEU A 74 18.19 -4.11 -10.03
C LEU A 74 18.52 -2.78 -10.71
N PRO A 75 18.11 -2.57 -11.98
CA PRO A 75 18.26 -1.29 -12.66
C PRO A 75 17.61 -0.14 -11.89
N ALA A 76 18.26 1.03 -11.91
CA ALA A 76 17.84 2.20 -11.14
C ALA A 76 16.37 2.61 -11.38
N VAL A 77 15.84 2.36 -12.59
CA VAL A 77 14.42 2.60 -12.91
C VAL A 77 13.49 1.72 -12.08
N VAL A 78 13.80 0.42 -11.97
CA VAL A 78 13.01 -0.54 -11.18
C VAL A 78 13.11 -0.22 -9.69
N GLN A 79 14.30 0.15 -9.21
CA GLN A 79 14.50 0.63 -7.84
C GLN A 79 13.64 1.87 -7.55
N GLY A 80 13.66 2.86 -8.45
CA GLY A 80 12.87 4.08 -8.34
C GLY A 80 11.36 3.81 -8.33
N LEU A 81 10.88 2.93 -9.20
CA LEU A 81 9.48 2.51 -9.24
C LEU A 81 9.06 1.77 -7.96
N GLY A 82 9.91 0.86 -7.47
CA GLY A 82 9.68 0.14 -6.21
C GLY A 82 9.59 1.10 -5.01
N PHE A 83 10.49 2.06 -4.92
CA PHE A 83 10.47 3.09 -3.88
C PHE A 83 9.24 3.99 -3.98
N ALA A 84 8.87 4.43 -5.19
CA ALA A 84 7.67 5.22 -5.42
C ALA A 84 6.39 4.44 -5.07
N ALA A 85 6.33 3.14 -5.38
CA ALA A 85 5.24 2.27 -4.99
C ALA A 85 5.10 2.19 -3.46
N LEU A 86 6.22 1.98 -2.75
CA LEU A 86 6.26 1.96 -1.28
C LEU A 86 5.74 3.28 -0.67
N LEU A 87 6.22 4.43 -1.17
CA LEU A 87 5.72 5.73 -0.73
C LEU A 87 4.22 5.90 -1.01
N GLY A 88 3.74 5.41 -2.16
CA GLY A 88 2.32 5.39 -2.49
C GLY A 88 1.48 4.62 -1.48
N TRP A 89 1.93 3.42 -1.08
CA TRP A 89 1.25 2.62 -0.05
C TRP A 89 1.26 3.30 1.32
N LEU A 90 2.37 3.93 1.71
CA LEU A 90 2.46 4.69 2.96
C LEU A 90 1.53 5.92 2.95
N ALA A 91 1.49 6.67 1.84
CA ALA A 91 0.58 7.79 1.68
C ALA A 91 -0.88 7.36 1.72
N ALA A 92 -1.22 6.23 1.10
CA ALA A 92 -2.56 5.64 1.17
C ALA A 92 -2.93 5.25 2.61
N ALA A 93 -2.04 4.56 3.33
CA ALA A 93 -2.26 4.19 4.73
C ALA A 93 -2.46 5.42 5.63
N LEU A 94 -1.64 6.47 5.46
CA LEU A 94 -1.80 7.73 6.18
C LEU A 94 -3.13 8.41 5.82
N GLY A 95 -3.54 8.39 4.56
CA GLY A 95 -4.83 8.91 4.10
C GLY A 95 -6.02 8.21 4.78
N PHE A 96 -5.99 6.88 4.86
CA PHE A 96 -7.00 6.12 5.62
C PHE A 96 -6.96 6.45 7.11
N MET A 97 -5.78 6.58 7.70
CA MET A 97 -5.64 6.94 9.12
C MET A 97 -6.21 8.33 9.42
N VAL A 98 -5.95 9.33 8.56
CA VAL A 98 -6.53 10.68 8.67
C VAL A 98 -8.05 10.65 8.51
N ALA A 99 -8.57 9.82 7.61
CA ALA A 99 -10.01 9.65 7.43
C ALA A 99 -10.69 9.08 8.68
N VAL A 100 -10.01 8.21 9.44
CA VAL A 100 -10.53 7.63 10.70
C VAL A 100 -10.37 8.60 11.89
N SER A 101 -9.25 9.32 11.97
CA SER A 101 -8.90 10.12 13.16
C SER A 101 -9.61 11.47 13.23
N ARG A 102 -10.04 12.03 12.10
CA ARG A 102 -10.82 13.28 12.08
C ARG A 102 -12.27 13.03 12.47
N ARG A 103 -12.51 12.76 13.75
CA ARG A 103 -13.81 13.04 14.37
C ARG A 103 -13.91 14.55 14.53
N ARG A 104 -14.97 15.18 14.01
CA ARG A 104 -15.31 16.50 14.54
C ARG A 104 -15.65 16.32 16.02
N PRO A 105 -15.21 17.23 16.91
CA PRO A 105 -15.77 17.29 18.24
C PRO A 105 -17.28 17.33 18.07
N THR A 106 -18.00 16.39 18.68
CA THR A 106 -19.42 16.60 18.91
C THR A 106 -19.52 17.93 19.65
N PRO A 107 -20.42 18.85 19.23
CA PRO A 107 -20.71 20.03 20.04
C PRO A 107 -21.24 19.50 21.37
N GLN A 108 -20.34 19.41 22.36
CA GLN A 108 -20.61 18.77 23.63
C GLN A 108 -20.02 19.64 24.72
N GLU A 109 -20.94 20.18 25.52
CA GLU A 109 -20.78 20.46 26.95
C GLU A 109 -20.03 21.71 27.42
N ASP A 110 -19.62 22.64 26.54
CA ASP A 110 -19.19 23.98 26.98
C ASP A 110 -20.35 25.00 27.09
N GLU A 111 -21.59 24.58 26.82
CA GLU A 111 -22.76 25.39 27.17
C GLU A 111 -23.03 25.26 28.67
N ASP A 112 -22.70 26.33 29.38
CA ASP A 112 -23.06 26.58 30.76
C ASP A 112 -24.52 26.14 31.02
N PRO A 113 -24.78 25.17 31.91
CA PRO A 113 -26.13 24.63 32.16
C PRO A 113 -27.11 25.70 32.69
N THR A 114 -26.61 26.90 32.99
CA THR A 114 -27.37 28.08 33.42
C THR A 114 -27.76 29.04 32.30
N SER A 115 -27.30 28.85 31.06
CA SER A 115 -27.82 29.63 29.94
C SER A 115 -29.32 29.28 29.75
N PRO A 116 -30.23 30.27 29.74
CA PRO A 116 -31.63 29.99 29.43
C PRO A 116 -31.62 29.33 28.06
N GLN A 117 -32.03 28.06 27.99
CA GLN A 117 -32.34 27.37 26.74
C GLN A 117 -33.40 28.21 26.01
N GLU A 118 -32.93 29.19 25.25
CA GLU A 118 -33.69 29.84 24.21
C GLU A 118 -34.09 28.67 23.32
N ASN A 119 -35.39 28.37 23.28
CA ASN A 119 -35.94 27.20 22.60
C ASN A 119 -35.57 27.29 21.11
N VAL A 120 -34.35 26.87 20.76
CA VAL A 120 -33.91 26.64 19.40
C VAL A 120 -34.84 25.54 18.93
N GLY A 121 -35.88 25.94 18.18
CA GLY A 121 -36.98 25.04 17.85
C GLY A 121 -36.42 23.75 17.26
N ALA A 122 -37.02 22.61 17.59
CA ALA A 122 -36.52 21.29 17.18
C ALA A 122 -36.15 21.19 15.68
N LEU A 123 -36.83 21.97 14.83
CA LEU A 123 -36.51 22.09 13.41
C LEU A 123 -35.14 22.74 13.12
N ALA A 124 -34.74 23.77 13.84
CA ALA A 124 -33.43 24.41 13.69
C ALA A 124 -32.32 23.46 14.15
N PHE A 125 -32.51 22.78 15.30
CA PHE A 125 -31.58 21.74 15.76
C PHE A 125 -31.41 20.62 14.73
N VAL A 126 -32.51 20.05 14.23
CA VAL A 126 -32.45 18.98 13.22
C VAL A 126 -31.78 19.46 11.94
N ARG A 127 -32.06 20.69 11.49
CA ARG A 127 -31.44 21.25 10.29
C ARG A 127 -29.93 21.41 10.46
N ASP A 128 -29.48 21.90 11.61
CA ASP A 128 -28.07 22.16 11.88
C ASP A 128 -27.31 20.83 12.05
N VAL A 129 -27.86 19.87 12.81
CA VAL A 129 -27.31 18.50 12.93
C VAL A 129 -27.19 17.81 11.56
N MET A 130 -28.22 17.93 10.72
CA MET A 130 -28.20 17.34 9.37
C MET A 130 -27.20 18.07 8.44
N GLY A 131 -27.01 19.37 8.63
CA GLY A 131 -26.02 20.17 7.90
C GLY A 131 -24.59 19.74 8.25
N ASP A 132 -24.30 19.64 9.55
CA ASP A 132 -23.01 19.20 10.06
C ASP A 132 -22.67 17.77 9.64
N ALA A 133 -23.64 16.85 9.74
CA ALA A 133 -23.46 15.46 9.31
C ALA A 133 -23.15 15.36 7.81
N LYS A 134 -23.82 16.16 6.96
CA LYS A 134 -23.52 16.22 5.52
C LYS A 134 -22.12 16.76 5.25
N GLN A 135 -21.70 17.79 5.97
CA GLN A 135 -20.39 18.40 5.78
C GLN A 135 -19.26 17.50 6.26
N GLU A 136 -19.43 16.81 7.41
CA GLU A 136 -18.49 15.80 7.90
C GLU A 136 -18.37 14.64 6.90
N ARG A 137 -19.51 14.13 6.42
CA ARG A 137 -19.54 13.07 5.43
C ARG A 137 -18.78 13.45 4.15
N ALA A 138 -19.02 14.65 3.62
CA ALA A 138 -18.31 15.12 2.42
C ALA A 138 -16.80 15.24 2.65
N ALA A 139 -16.36 15.63 3.84
CA ALA A 139 -14.95 15.68 4.20
C ALA A 139 -14.34 14.27 4.25
N VAL A 140 -15.01 13.31 4.88
CA VAL A 140 -14.56 11.90 4.95
C VAL A 140 -14.51 11.26 3.56
N GLU A 141 -15.56 11.45 2.75
CA GLU A 141 -15.63 10.93 1.38
C GLU A 141 -14.49 11.48 0.50
N ARG A 142 -14.13 12.76 0.64
CA ARG A 142 -12.99 13.35 -0.08
C ARG A 142 -11.67 12.69 0.28
N TRP A 143 -11.41 12.44 1.57
CA TRP A 143 -10.18 11.76 2.00
C TRP A 143 -10.15 10.31 1.56
N LEU A 144 -11.29 9.62 1.64
CA LEU A 144 -11.42 8.25 1.17
C LEU A 144 -11.17 8.15 -0.34
N ALA A 145 -11.67 9.11 -1.12
CA ALA A 145 -11.41 9.20 -2.56
C ALA A 145 -9.92 9.40 -2.86
N ILE A 146 -9.25 10.31 -2.14
CA ILE A 146 -7.79 10.54 -2.27
C ILE A 146 -7.01 9.27 -1.89
N ALA A 147 -7.34 8.64 -0.77
CA ALA A 147 -6.67 7.42 -0.30
C ALA A 147 -6.85 6.27 -1.29
N THR A 148 -8.07 6.08 -1.82
CA THR A 148 -8.36 5.05 -2.83
C THR A 148 -7.63 5.32 -4.14
N GLY A 149 -7.55 6.60 -4.56
CA GLY A 149 -6.74 7.00 -5.71
C GLY A 149 -5.26 6.69 -5.51
N ALA A 150 -4.71 6.96 -4.33
CA ALA A 150 -3.33 6.62 -3.97
C ALA A 150 -3.07 5.12 -4.01
N VAL A 151 -4.00 4.29 -3.53
CA VAL A 151 -3.93 2.81 -3.66
C VAL A 151 -3.88 2.41 -5.14
N GLY A 152 -4.73 2.97 -5.99
CA GLY A 152 -4.74 2.67 -7.43
C GLY A 152 -3.39 2.97 -8.09
N VAL A 153 -2.80 4.13 -7.80
CA VAL A 153 -1.47 4.51 -8.30
C VAL A 153 -0.38 3.57 -7.74
N ALA A 154 -0.42 3.27 -6.44
CA ALA A 154 0.55 2.39 -5.81
C ALA A 154 0.50 0.96 -6.38
N MET A 155 -0.70 0.43 -6.65
CA MET A 155 -0.87 -0.86 -7.33
C MET A 155 -0.31 -0.84 -8.74
N ALA A 156 -0.60 0.20 -9.53
CA ALA A 156 -0.07 0.33 -10.88
C ALA A 156 1.47 0.36 -10.88
N LEU A 157 2.08 1.15 -9.98
CA LEU A 157 3.53 1.19 -9.80
C LEU A 157 4.08 -0.18 -9.37
N THR A 158 3.42 -0.87 -8.43
CA THR A 158 3.83 -2.21 -7.98
C THR A 158 3.83 -3.20 -9.14
N LEU A 159 2.79 -3.20 -9.98
CA LEU A 159 2.69 -4.05 -11.16
C LEU A 159 3.77 -3.72 -12.21
N LEU A 160 4.05 -2.43 -12.43
CA LEU A 160 5.13 -2.01 -13.32
C LEU A 160 6.50 -2.44 -12.79
N THR A 161 6.74 -2.34 -11.49
CA THR A 161 7.99 -2.81 -10.86
C THR A 161 8.14 -4.31 -11.04
N VAL A 162 7.11 -5.10 -10.69
CA VAL A 162 7.14 -6.57 -10.84
C VAL A 162 7.28 -6.97 -12.32
N GLY A 163 6.52 -6.33 -13.21
CA GLY A 163 6.63 -6.57 -14.66
C GLY A 163 8.01 -6.20 -15.20
N GLY A 164 8.60 -5.11 -14.72
CA GLY A 164 9.96 -4.70 -15.07
C GLY A 164 11.02 -5.71 -14.63
N ILE A 165 10.86 -6.31 -13.44
CA ILE A 165 11.73 -7.38 -12.96
C ILE A 165 11.58 -8.63 -13.85
N LEU A 166 10.35 -9.02 -14.19
CA LEU A 166 10.08 -10.22 -14.99
C LEU A 166 10.52 -10.10 -16.45
N LEU A 167 10.54 -8.88 -17.01
CA LEU A 167 10.95 -8.62 -18.39
C LEU A 167 12.46 -8.41 -18.53
N GLN A 168 13.18 -8.23 -17.42
CA GLN A 168 14.62 -8.18 -17.47
C GLN A 168 15.15 -9.60 -17.55
N ASP A 169 15.73 -9.94 -18.70
CA ASP A 169 16.65 -11.06 -18.79
C ASP A 169 17.69 -10.85 -17.68
N SER A 170 17.69 -11.73 -16.69
CA SER A 170 18.60 -11.62 -15.55
C SER A 170 20.01 -11.49 -16.12
N PRO A 171 20.73 -10.38 -15.87
CA PRO A 171 22.06 -10.20 -16.41
C PRO A 171 22.86 -11.42 -15.99
N ASP A 172 23.28 -12.20 -17.00
CA ASP A 172 23.90 -13.49 -16.80
C ASP A 172 25.01 -13.35 -15.75
N PRO A 173 24.80 -13.86 -14.51
CA PRO A 173 25.65 -13.53 -13.37
C PRO A 173 27.06 -14.07 -13.55
N LYS A 174 27.25 -14.92 -14.56
CA LYS A 174 28.52 -15.50 -14.97
C LYS A 174 29.48 -14.41 -15.44
N ARG A 175 30.55 -14.21 -14.66
CA ARG A 175 31.66 -13.32 -14.99
C ARG A 175 32.80 -14.12 -15.59
N ALA A 176 33.52 -13.53 -16.55
CA ALA A 176 34.74 -14.12 -17.07
C ALA A 176 35.73 -14.36 -15.92
N ALA A 177 36.22 -15.59 -15.78
CA ALA A 177 37.10 -16.01 -14.72
C ALA A 177 38.13 -17.02 -15.24
N THR A 178 39.30 -17.03 -14.59
CA THR A 178 40.30 -18.07 -14.76
C THR A 178 40.33 -18.92 -13.50
N VAL A 179 40.02 -20.21 -13.66
CA VAL A 179 40.00 -21.20 -12.58
C VAL A 179 41.29 -22.01 -12.68
N THR A 180 42.14 -21.90 -11.67
CA THR A 180 43.34 -22.72 -11.54
C THR A 180 42.97 -24.01 -10.83
N LEU A 181 43.28 -25.15 -11.43
CA LEU A 181 42.98 -26.47 -10.91
C LEU A 181 44.13 -26.98 -10.02
N THR A 182 43.78 -27.76 -9.01
CA THR A 182 44.73 -28.59 -8.27
C THR A 182 45.28 -29.72 -9.16
N ALA A 183 46.26 -30.48 -8.68
CA ALA A 183 46.76 -31.64 -9.43
C ALA A 183 45.65 -32.69 -9.69
N ASP A 184 44.85 -32.98 -8.66
CA ASP A 184 43.71 -33.90 -8.76
C ASP A 184 42.62 -33.34 -9.69
N GLY A 185 42.35 -32.03 -9.61
CA GLY A 185 41.43 -31.35 -10.51
C GLY A 185 41.86 -31.36 -11.96
N ALA A 186 43.15 -31.14 -12.23
CA ALA A 186 43.70 -31.21 -13.59
C ALA A 186 43.61 -32.63 -14.17
N ALA A 187 43.81 -33.66 -13.34
CA ALA A 187 43.62 -35.05 -13.76
C ALA A 187 42.14 -35.36 -14.06
N ALA A 188 41.22 -34.90 -13.21
CA ALA A 188 39.78 -35.04 -13.43
C ALA A 188 39.28 -34.28 -14.67
N PHE A 189 39.83 -33.09 -14.92
CA PHE A 189 39.56 -32.29 -16.12
C PHE A 189 40.06 -33.01 -17.37
N ALA A 190 41.30 -33.52 -17.35
CA ALA A 190 41.87 -34.26 -18.47
C ALA A 190 41.05 -35.51 -18.82
N ALA A 191 40.50 -36.21 -17.82
CA ALA A 191 39.61 -37.35 -18.05
C ALA A 191 38.30 -36.97 -18.77
N SER A 192 37.84 -35.72 -18.64
CA SER A 192 36.60 -35.23 -19.26
C SER A 192 36.83 -34.56 -20.62
N CYS A 193 37.92 -33.82 -20.78
CA CYS A 193 38.16 -32.94 -21.93
C CYS A 193 39.31 -33.43 -22.86
N ASP A 194 39.92 -34.58 -22.55
CA ASP A 194 41.07 -35.16 -23.26
C ASP A 194 42.29 -34.20 -23.39
N GLU A 195 42.38 -33.22 -22.50
CA GLU A 195 43.47 -32.25 -22.47
C GLU A 195 43.90 -31.94 -21.03
N THR A 196 45.21 -31.93 -20.77
CA THR A 196 45.73 -31.60 -19.44
C THR A 196 45.98 -30.09 -19.34
N ARG A 197 45.10 -29.39 -18.63
CA ARG A 197 45.28 -27.96 -18.31
C ARG A 197 45.30 -27.74 -16.80
N ARG A 198 46.19 -26.87 -16.34
CA ARG A 198 46.23 -26.41 -14.93
C ARG A 198 45.37 -25.17 -14.69
N ALA A 199 44.97 -24.48 -15.75
CA ALA A 199 44.12 -23.30 -15.68
C ALA A 199 43.09 -23.34 -16.81
N VAL A 200 41.85 -23.06 -16.46
CA VAL A 200 40.70 -23.05 -17.37
C VAL A 200 40.13 -21.64 -17.37
N ARG A 201 39.96 -21.05 -18.55
CA ARG A 201 39.25 -19.78 -18.71
C ARG A 201 37.81 -20.08 -19.09
N GLY A 202 36.89 -19.44 -18.40
CA GLY A 202 35.46 -19.60 -18.63
C GLY A 202 34.67 -18.46 -18.01
N ARG A 203 33.36 -18.63 -17.93
CA ARG A 203 32.48 -17.75 -17.17
C ARG A 203 31.90 -18.55 -16.00
N LEU A 204 31.85 -17.94 -14.82
CA LEU A 204 31.24 -18.55 -13.63
C LEU A 204 30.54 -17.49 -12.80
N ASP A 205 29.52 -17.91 -12.06
CA ASP A 205 28.87 -17.07 -11.07
C ASP A 205 29.75 -17.02 -9.80
N PRO A 206 30.20 -15.83 -9.35
CA PRO A 206 30.93 -15.70 -8.10
C PRO A 206 30.16 -16.22 -6.87
N GLY A 207 28.82 -16.22 -6.90
CA GLY A 207 27.96 -16.75 -5.84
C GLY A 207 28.13 -18.26 -5.64
N ASP A 208 28.32 -19.00 -6.73
CA ASP A 208 28.45 -20.47 -6.72
C ASP A 208 29.82 -20.95 -6.20
N LEU A 209 30.76 -20.03 -5.91
CA LEU A 209 32.07 -20.39 -5.37
C LEU A 209 32.00 -21.03 -3.98
N GLY A 210 30.91 -20.81 -3.24
CA GLY A 210 30.68 -21.43 -1.93
C GLY A 210 30.21 -22.89 -2.00
N ASP A 211 29.76 -23.34 -3.17
CA ASP A 211 29.10 -24.63 -3.33
C ASP A 211 30.10 -25.79 -3.46
N ALA A 212 29.60 -27.01 -3.26
CA ALA A 212 30.41 -28.22 -3.41
C ALA A 212 30.95 -28.40 -4.85
N PHE A 213 30.22 -27.85 -5.82
CA PHE A 213 30.56 -27.83 -7.23
C PHE A 213 30.47 -26.41 -7.75
N VAL A 214 31.52 -25.95 -8.44
CA VAL A 214 31.58 -24.66 -9.10
C VAL A 214 31.27 -24.90 -10.58
N PRO A 215 30.11 -24.45 -11.10
CA PRO A 215 29.82 -24.48 -12.52
C PRO A 215 30.71 -23.46 -13.25
N VAL A 216 31.34 -23.89 -14.33
CA VAL A 216 32.21 -23.07 -15.15
C VAL A 216 31.84 -23.30 -16.60
N GLU A 217 31.27 -22.29 -17.23
CA GLU A 217 30.97 -22.29 -18.64
C GLU A 217 32.25 -22.05 -19.42
N VAL A 218 32.67 -23.04 -20.20
CA VAL A 218 33.87 -22.98 -21.03
C VAL A 218 33.51 -22.84 -22.50
N ALA A 219 34.21 -21.94 -23.17
CA ALA A 219 34.02 -21.71 -24.59
C ALA A 219 34.30 -22.97 -25.43
N ALA A 220 33.65 -23.04 -26.59
CA ALA A 220 33.91 -24.04 -27.62
C ALA A 220 35.42 -24.16 -27.92
N GLY A 221 35.90 -25.39 -28.07
CA GLY A 221 37.30 -25.73 -28.31
C GLY A 221 38.14 -25.93 -27.04
N VAL A 222 37.60 -25.68 -25.85
CA VAL A 222 38.31 -25.96 -24.57
C VAL A 222 38.02 -27.37 -24.07
N CYS A 223 36.79 -27.85 -24.25
CA CYS A 223 36.32 -29.17 -23.81
C CYS A 223 35.34 -29.75 -24.83
N GLY A 224 35.77 -29.84 -26.11
CA GLY A 224 34.92 -30.27 -27.22
C GLY A 224 34.56 -29.14 -28.19
N SER A 225 33.62 -29.40 -29.10
CA SER A 225 33.21 -28.47 -30.17
C SER A 225 32.21 -27.40 -29.73
N ASP A 226 31.46 -27.65 -28.66
CA ASP A 226 30.39 -26.78 -28.17
C ASP A 226 30.79 -26.09 -26.86
N GLU A 227 30.01 -25.08 -26.46
CA GLU A 227 30.09 -24.48 -25.14
C GLU A 227 29.54 -25.47 -24.10
N VAL A 228 30.29 -25.70 -23.02
CA VAL A 228 29.97 -26.71 -22.02
C VAL A 228 30.01 -26.11 -20.63
N ASP A 229 29.01 -26.45 -19.81
CA ASP A 229 29.02 -26.14 -18.37
C ASP A 229 29.73 -27.26 -17.59
N LEU A 230 30.96 -26.97 -17.16
CA LEU A 230 31.79 -27.89 -16.40
C LEU A 230 31.54 -27.72 -14.90
N ARG A 231 31.11 -28.80 -14.24
CA ARG A 231 30.95 -28.83 -12.79
C ARG A 231 32.23 -29.30 -12.10
N LEU A 232 33.04 -28.36 -11.63
CA LEU A 232 34.28 -28.64 -10.93
C LEU A 232 34.03 -28.77 -9.43
N ARG A 233 34.51 -29.84 -8.78
CA ARG A 233 34.40 -29.92 -7.31
C ARG A 233 35.22 -28.81 -6.67
N ARG A 234 34.72 -28.19 -5.61
CA ARG A 234 35.42 -27.09 -4.94
C ARG A 234 36.83 -27.46 -4.48
N LYS A 235 37.02 -28.69 -3.99
CA LYS A 235 38.34 -29.22 -3.59
C LYS A 235 39.34 -29.35 -4.74
N ASP A 236 38.84 -29.44 -5.97
CA ASP A 236 39.65 -29.59 -7.18
C ASP A 236 40.09 -28.22 -7.73
N VAL A 237 39.53 -27.13 -7.22
CA VAL A 237 39.86 -25.74 -7.57
C VAL A 237 40.87 -25.17 -6.59
N ALA A 238 42.04 -24.77 -7.09
CA ALA A 238 43.09 -24.16 -6.28
C ALA A 238 42.85 -22.67 -6.04
N THR A 239 42.62 -21.91 -7.12
CA THR A 239 42.36 -20.47 -7.07
C THR A 239 41.40 -20.05 -8.18
N VAL A 240 40.63 -19.00 -7.93
CA VAL A 240 39.75 -18.39 -8.94
C VAL A 240 40.14 -16.92 -9.08
N ALA A 241 40.51 -16.52 -10.30
CA ALA A 241 40.77 -15.13 -10.65
C ALA A 241 39.61 -14.62 -11.52
N ILE A 242 38.71 -13.85 -10.91
CA ILE A 242 37.59 -13.21 -11.62
C ILE A 242 38.15 -11.99 -12.36
N ALA A 243 37.88 -11.89 -13.66
CA ALA A 243 38.27 -10.73 -14.44
C ALA A 243 37.58 -9.49 -13.87
N LYS A 244 38.35 -8.42 -13.67
CA LYS A 244 37.77 -7.13 -13.27
C LYS A 244 36.78 -6.71 -14.37
N PRO A 245 35.54 -6.29 -14.04
CA PRO A 245 34.64 -5.78 -15.06
C PRO A 245 35.36 -4.65 -15.79
N SER A 246 35.46 -4.79 -17.12
CA SER A 246 35.97 -3.73 -17.98
C SER A 246 35.02 -2.56 -17.81
N SER A 247 35.49 -1.48 -17.19
CA SER A 247 34.76 -0.20 -17.14
C SER A 247 34.82 0.41 -18.55
N ALA A 248 34.00 -0.12 -19.45
CA ALA A 248 33.78 0.44 -20.77
C ALA A 248 32.27 0.67 -20.90
N ASP A 249 31.96 1.96 -20.97
CA ASP A 249 30.69 2.65 -21.25
C ASP A 249 29.63 2.77 -20.13
#